data_AF-A0A9E3SKT5-F1
#
_entry.id   AF-A0A9E3SKT5-F1
#
_cell.length_a   1.000
_cell.length_b   1.000
_cell.length_c   1.000
_cell.angle_alpha   90.00
_cell.angle_beta   90.00
_cell.angle_gamma   90.00
#
_symmetry.space_group_name_H-M   'P 1'
#
loop_
_entity.id
_entity.type
_entity.pdbx_description
1 polymer ?
#
loop_
_entity_poly.entity_id
_entity_poly.type
_entity_poly.pdbx_seq_one_letter_code
_entity_poly.pdbx_strand_id
1 'polypeptide(L)'
;ACERVVATGVPESLEVEIGRLARWFLVSVYRPEREHFVAAFVDITERKQAELEVNRQLAELRRWYAATLDREDRLRDLKAEVNALRRRLGEPVRYPSVEPVDAVGA
;
A
#
# COMPACT_ATOMS: atom_id res chain seq x y z
N ALA A 1 -7.82 -31.00 -0.60
CA ALA A 1 -6.68 -30.76 -1.51
C ALA A 1 -6.05 -32.08 -1.98
N CYS A 2 -5.50 -32.93 -1.09
CA CYS A 2 -4.83 -34.18 -1.48
C CYS A 2 -5.70 -35.13 -2.33
N GLU A 3 -6.98 -35.30 -1.99
CA GLU A 3 -7.89 -36.23 -2.70
C GLU A 3 -8.12 -35.84 -4.16
N ARG A 4 -8.17 -34.54 -4.47
CA ARG A 4 -8.37 -34.02 -5.82
C ARG A 4 -7.13 -34.15 -6.70
N VAL A 5 -5.94 -33.90 -6.15
CA VAL A 5 -4.67 -34.05 -6.89
C VAL A 5 -4.40 -35.51 -7.24
N VAL A 6 -4.72 -36.43 -6.32
CA VAL A 6 -4.62 -37.87 -6.56
C VAL A 6 -5.58 -38.32 -7.67
N ALA A 7 -6.80 -37.78 -7.72
CA ALA A 7 -7.80 -38.13 -8.75
C ALA A 7 -7.56 -37.47 -10.12
N THR A 8 -7.10 -36.21 -10.16
CA THR A 8 -7.06 -35.39 -11.39
C THR A 8 -5.65 -35.22 -11.98
N GLY A 9 -4.59 -35.46 -11.21
CA GLY A 9 -3.21 -35.26 -11.66
C GLY A 9 -2.80 -33.80 -11.86
N VAL A 10 -3.71 -32.84 -11.66
CA VAL A 10 -3.40 -31.41 -11.73
C VAL A 10 -2.66 -31.01 -10.45
N PRO A 11 -1.43 -30.46 -10.53
CA PRO A 11 -0.72 -30.01 -9.35
C PRO A 11 -1.48 -28.84 -8.71
N GLU A 12 -1.65 -28.92 -7.39
CA GLU A 12 -2.32 -27.89 -6.60
C GLU A 12 -1.35 -27.36 -5.56
N SER A 13 -1.18 -26.04 -5.55
CA SER A 13 -0.38 -25.32 -4.56
C SER A 13 -1.28 -24.43 -3.74
N LEU A 14 -1.13 -24.48 -2.42
CA LEU A 14 -1.90 -23.64 -1.51
C LEU A 14 -1.05 -23.20 -0.32
N GLU A 15 -1.33 -22.00 0.18
CA GLU A 15 -0.66 -21.44 1.34
C GLU A 15 -1.45 -21.80 2.60
N VAL A 16 -0.81 -22.48 3.55
CA VAL A 16 -1.42 -22.87 4.83
C VAL A 16 -0.63 -22.27 5.97
N GLU A 17 -1.34 -21.68 6.92
CA GLU A 17 -0.78 -21.40 8.23
C GLU A 17 -0.92 -22.63 9.13
N ILE A 18 0.21 -23.17 9.58
CA ILE A 18 0.21 -24.23 10.58
C ILE A 18 0.32 -23.58 11.95
N GLY A 19 -0.82 -23.35 12.61
CA GLY A 19 -0.87 -22.63 13.90
C GLY A 19 0.01 -23.22 15.00
N ARG A 20 0.26 -24.53 15.00
CA ARG A 20 1.19 -25.17 15.97
C ARG A 20 2.65 -24.76 15.79
N LEU A 21 3.04 -24.41 14.56
CA LEU A 21 4.39 -23.97 14.23
C LEU A 21 4.49 -22.45 14.11
N ALA A 22 3.37 -21.73 14.19
CA ALA A 22 3.26 -20.30 13.92
C ALA A 22 3.95 -19.88 12.61
N ARG A 23 3.83 -20.73 11.58
CA ARG A 23 4.54 -20.61 10.31
C ARG A 23 3.61 -20.84 9.13
N TRP A 24 3.94 -20.15 8.05
CA TRP A 24 3.25 -20.25 6.78
C TRP A 24 4.02 -21.18 5.84
N PHE A 25 3.31 -22.13 5.25
CA PHE A 25 3.89 -23.06 4.29
C PHE A 25 3.15 -22.96 2.97
N LEU A 26 3.91 -22.88 1.87
CA LEU A 26 3.41 -23.18 0.54
C LEU A 26 3.49 -24.69 0.38
N VAL A 27 2.33 -25.33 0.31
CA VAL A 27 2.21 -26.77 0.12
C VAL A 27 1.85 -27.03 -1.32
N SER A 28 2.76 -27.66 -2.06
CA SER A 28 2.55 -28.04 -3.46
C SER A 28 2.47 -29.55 -3.55
N VAL A 29 1.35 -30.06 -4.04
CA VAL A 29 1.14 -31.51 -4.21
C VAL A 29 1.07 -31.81 -5.69
N TYR A 30 1.87 -32.77 -6.16
CA TYR A 30 1.85 -33.24 -7.54
C TYR A 30 1.95 -34.77 -7.63
N ARG A 31 1.47 -35.32 -8.74
CA ARG A 31 1.44 -36.76 -9.03
C ARG A 31 2.48 -37.09 -10.11
N PRO A 32 3.70 -37.55 -9.76
CA PRO A 32 4.70 -37.94 -10.76
C PRO A 32 4.33 -39.22 -11.51
N GLU A 33 3.71 -40.20 -10.84
CA GLU A 33 3.33 -41.50 -11.43
C GLU A 33 1.97 -41.99 -10.91
N ARG A 34 1.44 -43.08 -11.49
CA ARG A 34 0.22 -43.67 -10.94
C ARG A 34 0.49 -44.19 -9.51
N GLU A 35 -0.43 -43.89 -8.59
CA GLU A 35 -0.38 -44.28 -7.16
C GLU A 35 0.68 -43.58 -6.29
N HIS A 36 1.46 -42.64 -6.84
CA HIS A 36 2.45 -41.87 -6.09
C HIS A 36 2.11 -40.39 -6.08
N PHE A 37 2.30 -39.72 -4.94
CA PHE A 37 2.24 -38.26 -4.86
C PHE A 37 3.47 -37.74 -4.13
N VAL A 38 3.89 -36.53 -4.49
CA VAL A 38 4.93 -35.78 -3.79
C VAL A 38 4.30 -34.49 -3.29
N ALA A 39 4.49 -34.22 -1.99
CA ALA A 39 4.13 -32.96 -1.38
C ALA A 39 5.41 -32.20 -0.98
N ALA A 40 5.61 -31.04 -1.57
CA ALA A 40 6.67 -30.11 -1.19
C ALA A 40 6.12 -29.07 -0.22
N PHE A 41 6.83 -28.87 0.90
CA PHE A 41 6.51 -27.86 1.90
C PHE A 41 7.61 -26.81 1.87
N VAL A 42 7.27 -25.59 1.46
CA VAL A 42 8.21 -24.46 1.47
C VAL A 42 7.77 -23.52 2.58
N ASP A 43 8.64 -23.25 3.55
CA ASP A 43 8.41 -22.22 4.56
C ASP A 43 8.42 -20.85 3.88
N ILE A 44 7.28 -20.17 3.90
CA ILE A 44 7.07 -18.84 3.32
C ILE A 44 6.81 -17.79 4.41
N THR A 45 7.12 -18.12 5.67
CA THR A 45 6.86 -17.23 6.81
C THR A 45 7.59 -15.90 6.66
N GLU A 46 8.86 -15.94 6.24
CA GLU A 46 9.66 -14.73 6.02
C GLU A 46 9.04 -13.83 4.95
N ARG A 47 8.59 -14.40 3.83
CA ARG A 47 7.91 -13.66 2.77
C ARG A 47 6.63 -13.00 3.28
N LYS A 48 5.81 -13.73 4.04
CA LYS A 48 4.58 -13.20 4.63
C LYS A 48 4.86 -12.07 5.62
N GLN A 49 5.90 -12.19 6.44
CA GLN A 49 6.31 -11.13 7.36
C GLN A 49 6.80 -9.88 6.62
N ALA A 50 7.59 -10.04 5.56
CA ALA A 50 8.01 -8.93 4.73
C ALA A 50 6.82 -8.22 4.04
N GLU A 51 5.85 -8.98 3.51
CA GLU A 51 4.61 -8.42 2.94
C GLU A 51 3.80 -7.62 3.97
N LEU A 52 3.70 -8.12 5.20
CA LEU A 52 3.02 -7.42 6.29
C LEU A 52 3.73 -6.13 6.67
N GLU A 53 5.06 -6.15 6.77
CA GLU A 53 5.86 -4.97 7.10
C GLU A 53 5.74 -3.89 6.01
N VAL A 54 5.85 -4.27 4.74
CA VAL A 54 5.65 -3.34 3.61
C VAL A 54 4.25 -2.73 3.65
N ASN A 55 3.20 -3.53 3.90
CA ASN A 55 1.84 -3.02 4.02
C ASN A 55 1.67 -2.06 5.20
N ARG A 56 2.32 -2.36 6.33
CA ARG A 56 2.32 -1.49 7.51
C ARG A 56 2.97 -0.14 7.20
N GLN A 57 4.14 -0.13 6.58
CA GLN A 57 4.86 1.08 6.19
C GLN A 57 4.06 1.91 5.19
N LEU A 58 3.44 1.28 4.19
CA LEU A 58 2.56 1.96 3.24
C LEU A 58 1.34 2.59 3.92
N ALA A 59 0.73 1.90 4.88
CA ALA A 59 -0.40 2.43 5.64
C ALA A 59 0.01 3.64 6.50
N GLU A 60 1.19 3.59 7.12
CA GLU A 60 1.74 4.71 7.89
C GLU A 60 2.05 5.91 7.00
N LEU A 61 2.72 5.68 5.87
CA LEU A 61 3.02 6.72 4.90
C LEU A 61 1.74 7.37 4.35
N ARG A 62 0.70 6.59 4.04
CA ARG A 62 -0.61 7.11 3.61
C ARG A 62 -1.28 7.97 4.68
N ARG A 63 -1.25 7.55 5.94
CA ARG A 63 -1.78 8.36 7.06
C ARG A 63 -1.03 9.67 7.19
N TRP A 64 0.29 9.63 7.09
CA TRP A 64 1.13 10.82 7.16
C TRP A 64 0.87 11.77 5.99
N TYR A 65 0.81 11.27 4.75
CA TYR A 65 0.47 12.08 3.59
C TYR A 65 -0.91 12.72 3.71
N ALA A 66 -1.93 11.98 4.16
CA ALA A 66 -3.27 12.54 4.36
C ALA A 66 -3.28 13.69 5.38
N ALA A 67 -2.53 13.55 6.49
CA ALA A 67 -2.41 14.61 7.49
C ALA A 67 -1.63 15.84 6.96
N THR A 68 -0.60 15.62 6.14
CA THR A 68 0.21 16.70 5.57
C THR A 68 -0.53 17.47 4.49
N LEU A 69 -1.30 16.78 3.63
CA LEU A 69 -2.09 17.43 2.57
C LEU A 69 -3.15 18.37 3.16
N ASP A 70 -3.88 17.95 4.21
CA ASP A 70 -4.84 18.85 4.92
C ASP A 70 -4.14 20.11 5.44
N ARG A 71 -2.92 19.97 5.96
CA ARG A 71 -2.13 21.11 6.42
C ARG A 71 -1.71 22.03 5.26
N GLU A 72 -1.27 21.47 4.14
CA GLU A 72 -0.86 22.24 2.96
C GLU A 72 -2.02 23.01 2.36
N ASP A 73 -3.22 22.42 2.32
CA ASP A 73 -4.44 23.08 1.84
C ASP A 73 -4.81 24.25 2.76
N ARG A 74 -4.83 24.05 4.09
CA ARG A 74 -5.06 25.17 5.03
C ARG A 74 -4.01 26.26 4.91
N LEU A 75 -2.74 25.90 4.68
CA LEU A 75 -1.68 26.89 4.45
C LEU A 75 -1.88 27.65 3.14
N ARG A 76 -2.39 26.99 2.09
CA ARG A 76 -2.73 27.64 0.83
C ARG A 76 -3.87 28.63 1.02
N ASP A 77 -4.94 28.23 1.72
CA ASP A 77 -6.09 29.08 2.02
C ASP A 77 -5.68 30.31 2.83
N LEU A 78 -4.87 30.12 3.87
CA LEU A 78 -4.38 31.22 4.70
C LEU A 78 -3.51 32.20 3.90
N LYS A 79 -2.64 31.69 3.02
CA LYS A 79 -1.84 32.56 2.13
C LYS A 79 -2.73 33.39 1.20
N ALA A 80 -3.79 32.79 0.66
CA ALA A 80 -4.75 33.49 -0.20
C ALA A 80 -5.52 34.58 0.58
N GLU A 81 -5.96 34.28 1.81
CA GLU A 81 -6.62 35.24 2.69
C GLU A 81 -5.71 36.42 3.04
N VAL A 82 -4.44 36.15 3.39
CA VAL A 82 -3.44 37.21 3.64
C VAL A 82 -3.29 38.11 2.42
N ASN A 83 -3.18 37.55 1.22
CA ASN A 83 -3.08 38.35 -0.01
C ASN A 83 -4.34 39.20 -0.22
N ALA A 84 -5.53 38.64 0.01
CA ALA A 84 -6.80 39.37 -0.11
C ALA A 84 -6.88 40.55 0.86
N LEU A 85 -6.45 40.38 2.12
CA LEU A 85 -6.38 41.46 3.11
C LEU A 85 -5.39 42.55 2.71
N ARG A 86 -4.21 42.17 2.21
CA ARG A 86 -3.21 43.15 1.74
C ARG A 86 -3.72 43.97 0.56
N ARG A 87 -4.41 43.37 -0.41
CA ARG A 87 -5.04 44.11 -1.51
C ARG A 87 -6.06 45.14 -1.00
N ARG A 88 -6.87 44.79 0.01
CA ARG A 88 -7.83 45.73 0.61
C ARG A 88 -7.17 46.94 1.28
N LEU A 89 -5.95 46.76 1.80
CA LEU A 89 -5.15 47.82 2.40
C LEU A 89 -4.32 48.60 1.37
N GLY A 90 -4.39 48.26 0.08
CA GLY A 90 -3.56 48.86 -0.97
C GLY A 90 -2.09 48.43 -0.91
N GLU A 91 -1.80 47.34 -0.20
CA GLU A 91 -0.46 46.79 -0.08
C GLU A 91 -0.14 45.75 -1.17
N PRO A 92 1.14 45.57 -1.52
CA PRO A 92 1.54 44.55 -2.48
C PRO A 92 1.27 43.13 -1.96
N VAL A 93 0.98 42.21 -2.88
CA VAL A 93 0.77 40.78 -2.60
C VAL A 93 2.01 40.19 -1.91
N ARG A 94 1.80 39.35 -0.89
CA ARG A 94 2.90 38.72 -0.12
C ARG A 94 3.28 37.33 -0.64
N TYR A 95 2.29 36.57 -1.11
CA TYR A 95 2.48 35.19 -1.55
C TYR A 95 2.03 35.00 -3.00
N PRO A 96 2.86 35.32 -4.01
CA PRO A 96 2.50 35.16 -5.42
C PRO A 96 2.22 33.70 -5.82
N SER A 97 2.73 32.73 -5.05
CA SER A 97 2.58 31.31 -5.31
C SER A 97 1.16 30.75 -5.18
N VAL A 98 0.22 31.55 -4.66
CA VAL A 98 -1.21 31.19 -4.57
C VAL A 98 -2.09 32.14 -5.39
N GLU A 99 -1.49 33.04 -6.17
CA GLU A 99 -2.24 33.89 -7.08
C GLU A 99 -2.65 33.10 -8.32
N PRO A 100 -3.83 33.37 -8.91
CA PRO A 100 -4.18 32.86 -10.21
C PRO A 100 -3.11 33.28 -11.23
N VAL A 101 -2.72 32.38 -12.13
CA VAL A 101 -1.68 32.65 -13.16
C VAL A 101 -2.05 33.88 -14.01
N ASP A 102 -3.34 34.15 -14.14
CA ASP A 102 -3.89 35.29 -14.91
C ASP A 102 -3.74 36.64 -14.18
N ALA A 103 -3.44 36.66 -12.89
CA ALA A 103 -3.30 37.88 -12.09
C ALA A 103 -1.85 38.40 -12.03
N VAL A 104 -0.88 37.65 -12.54
CA VAL A 104 0.56 37.99 -12.50
C VAL A 104 0.99 38.87 -13.70
N GLY A 105 0.07 39.16 -14.62
CA GLY A 105 0.33 39.98 -15.80
C GLY A 105 -0.75 41.04 -16.04
N ALA A 106 -0.61 42.20 -15.38
CA ALA A 106 -1.12 43.50 -15.81
C ALA A 106 -0.30 44.61 -15.14
#